data_AF-A0A1G9WH34-F1
#
_entry.id   AF-A0A1G9WH34-F1
#
_cell.length_a   1.000
_cell.length_b   1.000
_cell.length_c   1.000
_cell.angle_alpha   90.00
_cell.angle_beta   90.00
_cell.angle_gamma   90.00
#
_symmetry.space_group_name_H-M   'P 1'
#
loop_
_entity.id
_entity.type
_entity.pdbx_description
1 polymer ?
#
loop_
_entity_poly.entity_id
_entity_poly.type
_entity_poly.pdbx_seq_one_letter_code
_entity_poly.pdbx_strand_id
1 'polypeptide(L)' 'MKTKTVFMVSLIILIAAVIIIGVNWFILPLPDMVIRVTGILMLADIIAFTYSVVRLKMEQKLRRDNRNH' A
#
# COMPACT_ATOMS: atom_id res chain seq x y z
N MET A 1 6.86 9.11 -15.00
CA MET A 1 7.69 7.95 -14.63
C MET A 1 7.83 7.70 -13.11
N LYS A 2 7.59 8.68 -12.23
CA LYS A 2 7.69 8.52 -10.76
C LYS A 2 6.60 7.65 -10.12
N THR A 3 5.42 7.55 -10.73
CA THR A 3 4.27 6.82 -10.18
C THR A 3 4.37 5.29 -10.31
N LYS A 4 5.08 4.79 -11.33
CA LYS A 4 5.32 3.35 -11.49
C LYS A 4 6.11 2.78 -10.31
N THR A 5 7.11 3.53 -9.82
CA THR A 5 7.91 3.11 -8.66
C THR A 5 7.06 3.03 -7.39
N VAL A 6 6.23 4.05 -7.13
CA VAL A 6 5.34 4.06 -5.95
C VAL A 6 4.32 2.92 -6.02
N PHE A 7 3.75 2.68 -7.21
CA PHE A 7 2.82 1.57 -7.42
C PHE A 7 3.50 0.20 -7.23
N MET A 8 4.74 0.05 -7.72
CA MET A 8 5.51 -1.17 -7.57
C MET A 8 5.89 -1.43 -6.10
N VAL A 9 6.23 -0.38 -5.35
CA VAL A 9 6.51 -0.46 -3.91
C VAL A 9 5.24 -0.85 -3.14
N SER A 10 4.09 -0.22 -3.38
CA SER A 10 2.83 -0.62 -2.76
C SER A 10 2.43 -2.06 -3.11
N LEU A 11 2.67 -2.51 -4.35
CA LEU A 11 2.39 -3.89 -4.76
C LEU A 11 3.26 -4.90 -4.00
N ILE A 12 4.55 -4.60 -3.81
CA ILE A 12 5.47 -5.47 -3.05
C ILE A 12 5.03 -5.55 -1.58
N ILE A 13 4.64 -4.43 -0.98
CA ILE A 13 4.18 -4.40 0.41
C ILE A 13 2.86 -5.18 0.57
N LEU A 14 1.94 -5.05 -0.40
CA LEU A 14 0.70 -5.82 -0.43
C LEU A 14 0.95 -7.32 -0.51
N ILE A 15 1.84 -7.76 -1.42
CA ILE A 15 2.21 -9.18 -1.56
C ILE A 15 2.83 -9.70 -0.27
N ALA A 16 3.75 -8.94 0.34
CA ALA A 16 4.36 -9.31 1.61
C ALA A 16 3.31 -9.46 2.73
N ALA A 17 2.35 -8.54 2.83
CA ALA A 17 1.28 -8.59 3.81
C ALA A 17 0.37 -9.81 3.63
N VAL A 18 0.02 -10.16 2.39
CA VAL A 18 -0.78 -11.34 2.05
C VAL A 18 -0.03 -12.63 2.41
N ILE A 19 1.27 -12.71 2.12
CA ILE A 19 2.10 -13.86 2.49
C ILE A 19 2.12 -14.04 4.00
N ILE A 20 2.29 -12.96 4.79
CA ILE A 20 2.33 -13.06 6.25
C ILE A 20 1.00 -13.55 6.81
N ILE A 21 -0.13 -13.04 6.31
CA ILE A 21 -1.48 -13.51 6.71
C ILE A 21 -1.67 -14.99 6.34
N GLY A 22 -1.26 -15.38 5.12
CA GLY A 22 -1.35 -16.77 4.66
C GLY A 22 -0.51 -17.71 5.50
N VAL A 23 0.74 -17.33 5.82
CA VAL A 23 1.63 -18.12 6.68
C VAL A 23 1.08 -18.18 8.12
N ASN A 24 0.49 -17.10 8.63
CA ASN A 24 -0.16 -17.07 9.94
C ASN A 24 -1.34 -18.05 10.05
N TRP A 25 -2.11 -18.20 8.96
CA TRP A 25 -3.25 -19.11 8.94
C TRP A 25 -2.82 -20.56 8.70
N PHE A 26 -1.80 -20.80 7.88
CA PHE A 26 -1.51 -22.13 7.34
C PHE A 26 -0.47 -22.93 8.12
N ILE A 27 0.54 -22.28 8.72
CA ILE A 27 1.69 -23.02 9.25
C ILE A 27 1.63 -23.16 10.78
N LEU A 28 1.33 -22.10 11.53
CA LEU A 28 1.13 -22.09 13.00
C LEU A 28 0.82 -20.64 13.40
N PRO A 29 0.14 -20.36 14.54
CA PRO A 29 0.04 -18.99 15.05
C PRO A 29 1.44 -18.41 15.16
N LEU A 30 1.75 -17.41 14.34
CA LEU A 30 3.04 -16.73 14.38
C LEU A 30 3.20 -16.11 15.77
N PRO A 31 4.43 -16.01 16.29
CA PRO A 31 4.70 -15.33 17.56
C PRO A 31 4.02 -13.97 17.56
N ASP A 32 3.32 -13.59 18.64
CA ASP A 32 2.55 -12.35 18.77
C ASP A 32 3.30 -11.10 18.27
N MET A 33 4.62 -11.11 18.39
CA MET A 33 5.52 -10.08 17.90
C MET A 33 5.41 -9.85 16.39
N VAL A 34 5.33 -10.91 15.58
CA VAL A 34 5.28 -10.82 14.12
C VAL A 34 3.93 -10.27 13.65
N ILE A 35 2.84 -10.69 14.30
CA ILE A 35 1.49 -10.18 14.02
C ILE A 35 1.41 -8.67 14.34
N ARG A 36 1.97 -8.25 15.48
CA ARG A 36 2.03 -6.83 15.86
C ARG A 36 2.83 -5.98 14.88
N VAL A 37 4.02 -6.43 14.49
CA VAL A 37 4.86 -5.71 13.52
C VAL A 37 4.14 -5.62 12.17
N THR A 38 3.48 -6.71 11.73
CA THR A 38 2.71 -6.73 10.47
C THR A 38 1.52 -5.78 10.51
N GLY A 39 0.79 -5.73 11.62
CA GLY A 39 -0.30 -4.78 11.83
C GLY A 39 0.16 -3.32 11.76
N ILE A 40 1.29 -2.99 12.39
CA ILE A 40 1.89 -1.64 12.32
C ILE A 40 2.32 -1.31 10.89
N LEU A 41 2.92 -2.28 10.18
CA LEU A 41 3.33 -2.09 8.78
C LEU A 41 2.12 -1.86 7.86
N MET A 42 1.04 -2.61 8.05
CA MET A 42 -0.23 -2.42 7.33
C MET A 42 -0.83 -1.03 7.58
N LEU A 43 -0.83 -0.55 8.83
CA LEU A 43 -1.33 0.79 9.15
C LEU A 43 -0.50 1.87 8.45
N ALA A 44 0.83 1.76 8.46
CA ALA A 44 1.71 2.68 7.75
C ALA A 44 1.48 2.63 6.23
N ASP A 45 1.29 1.43 5.67
CA ASP A 45 1.04 1.24 4.25
C ASP A 45 -0.30 1.83 3.81
N ILE A 46 -1.37 1.67 4.60
CA ILE A 46 -2.68 2.29 4.31
C ILE A 46 -2.58 3.82 4.25
N ILE A 47 -1.82 4.44 5.17
CA ILE A 47 -1.61 5.90 5.18
C ILE A 47 -0.86 6.32 3.91
N ALA A 48 0.24 5.63 3.59
CA ALA A 48 1.03 5.90 2.39
C ALA A 48 0.23 5.69 1.11
N PHE A 49 -0.56 4.62 1.04
CA PHE A 49 -1.43 4.30 -0.08
C PHE A 49 -2.53 5.34 -0.25
N THR A 50 -3.19 5.74 0.84
CA THR A 50 -4.22 6.78 0.81
C THR A 50 -3.65 8.11 0.31
N TYR A 51 -2.47 8.51 0.80
CA TYR A 51 -1.79 9.71 0.32
C TYR A 51 -1.44 9.60 -1.17
N SER A 52 -0.94 8.44 -1.60
CA SER A 52 -0.60 8.18 -3.01
C SER A 52 -1.83 8.26 -3.92
N VAL A 53 -2.95 7.65 -3.52
CA VAL A 53 -4.21 7.66 -4.27
C VAL A 53 -4.80 9.06 -4.35
N VAL A 54 -4.82 9.80 -3.24
CA VAL A 54 -5.32 11.18 -3.21
C VAL A 54 -4.48 12.08 -4.11
N ARG A 55 -3.14 11.94 -4.04
CA ARG A 55 -2.23 12.70 -4.90
C ARG A 55 -2.42 12.37 -6.38
N LEU A 56 -2.58 11.10 -6.73
CA LEU A 56 -2.88 10.67 -8.11
C LEU A 56 -4.22 11.24 -8.59
N LYS A 57 -5.26 11.21 -7.75
CA LYS A 57 -6.56 11.82 -8.08
C LYS A 57 -6.44 13.33 -8.29
N MET A 58 -5.69 14.03 -7.44
CA MET A 58 -5.43 15.47 -7.58
C MET A 58 -4.68 15.79 -8.88
N GLU A 59 -3.61 15.05 -9.19
CA GLU A 59 -2.85 15.22 -10.45
C GLU A 59 -3.73 14.97 -11.68
N GLN A 60 -4.61 13.96 -11.65
CA GLN A 60 -5.54 13.71 -12.75
C GLN A 60 -6.62 14.80 -12.86
N LYS A 61 -7.12 15.32 -11.73
CA LYS A 61 -8.08 16.42 -11.73
C LYS A 61 -7.47 17.69 -12.33
N LEU A 62 -6.25 18.04 -11.93
CA LEU A 62 -5.50 19.17 -12.50
C LEU A 62 -5.25 19.01 -14.01
N ARG A 63 -4.89 17.80 -14.46
CA ARG A 63 -4.71 17.51 -15.89
C ARG A 63 -6.00 17.57 -16.70
N ARG A 64 -7.16 17.28 -16.10
CA ARG A 64 -8.46 17.45 -16.76
C ARG A 64 -8.84 18.92 -16.87
N ASP A 65 -8.61 19.69 -15.81
CA ASP A 65 -8.88 21.13 -15.79
C ASP A 65 -8.07 21.87 -16.87
N ASN A 66 -6.77 21.58 -16.97
CA ASN A 66 -5.87 22.14 -17.99
C ASN A 66 -6.12 21.62 -19.44
N ARG A 67 -7.08 20.72 -19.65
CA ARG A 67 -7.53 20.30 -21.00
C ARG A 67 -8.84 20.95 -21.43
N ASN A 68 -9.53 21.62 -20.52
CA ASN A 68 -10.80 22.30 -20.77
C ASN A 68 -10.65 23.83 -20.91
N HIS A 69 -9.41 24.33 -20.79
CA HIS A 69 -8.96 25.65 -21.22
C HIS A 69 -8.03 25.51 -22.42
#